data_AF-A0A5E4K1H9-F1
#
_entry.id   AF-A0A5E4K1H9-F1
#
_cell.length_a   1.000
_cell.length_b   1.000
_cell.length_c   1.000
_cell.angle_alpha   90.00
_cell.angle_beta   90.00
_cell.angle_gamma   90.00
#
_symmetry.space_group_name_H-M   'P 1'
#
loop_
_entity.id
_entity.type
_entity.pdbx_description
1 polymer ?
#
loop_
_entity_poly.entity_id
_entity_poly.type
_entity_poly.pdbx_seq_one_letter_code
_entity_poly.pdbx_strand_id
1 'polypeptide(L)'
;MKRGRGKFCPRCGTQNNVGDAYCIKCGYGFKGRKKKSSLKSILILIIILAAGWIILRTFLKKPIIPTELIDIIKNMSASKAG
;
A
#
# COMPACT_ATOMS: atom_id res chain seq x y z
N MET A 1 9.72 4.97 36.91
CA MET A 1 8.27 5.14 36.63
C MET A 1 8.02 5.09 35.12
N LYS A 2 7.26 4.10 34.63
CA LYS A 2 6.86 4.03 33.21
C LYS A 2 5.75 5.06 32.97
N ARG A 3 6.01 6.10 32.17
CA ARG A 3 4.96 7.03 31.72
C ARG A 3 4.00 6.28 30.79
N GLY A 4 2.89 5.80 31.33
CA GLY A 4 1.82 5.19 30.54
C GLY A 4 1.21 6.25 29.64
N ARG A 5 1.41 6.16 28.32
CA ARG A 5 0.65 6.97 27.37
C ARG A 5 -0.82 6.61 27.55
N GLY A 6 -1.66 7.61 27.88
CA GLY A 6 -3.11 7.46 27.98
C GLY A 6 -3.79 7.65 26.63
N LYS A 7 -4.99 7.10 26.46
CA LYS A 7 -5.90 7.35 25.34
C LYS A 7 -7.24 7.85 25.86
N PHE A 8 -7.89 8.75 25.16
CA PHE A 8 -9.23 9.21 25.51
C PHE A 8 -10.29 8.31 24.87
N CYS A 9 -11.33 7.98 25.65
CA CYS A 9 -12.49 7.26 25.15
C CYS A 9 -13.28 8.17 24.19
N PRO A 10 -13.53 7.76 22.92
CA PRO A 10 -14.27 8.59 21.97
C PRO A 10 -15.76 8.74 22.31
N ARG A 11 -16.28 7.87 23.20
CA ARG A 11 -17.69 7.91 23.61
C ARG A 11 -17.94 8.85 24.79
N CYS A 12 -17.02 8.94 25.75
CA CYS A 12 -17.26 9.65 27.01
C CYS A 12 -16.10 10.56 27.47
N GLY A 13 -15.03 10.67 26.68
CA GLY A 13 -13.88 11.53 26.99
C GLY A 13 -13.01 11.08 28.16
N THR A 14 -13.27 9.92 28.77
CA THR A 14 -12.44 9.43 29.89
C THR A 14 -11.04 9.04 29.42
N GLN A 15 -10.02 9.41 30.19
CA GLN A 15 -8.65 8.94 29.98
C GLN A 15 -8.52 7.48 30.44
N ASN A 16 -8.07 6.61 29.54
CA ASN A 16 -7.82 5.20 29.77
C ASN A 16 -6.36 4.90 29.45
N ASN A 17 -5.83 3.78 29.94
CA ASN A 17 -4.51 3.33 29.55
C ASN A 17 -4.53 2.78 28.12
N VAL A 18 -3.43 2.91 27.37
CA VAL A 18 -3.36 2.38 25.99
C VAL A 18 -3.65 0.88 25.93
N GLY A 19 -3.29 0.12 26.97
CA GLY A 19 -3.54 -1.32 27.09
C GLY A 19 -4.99 -1.72 27.40
N ASP A 20 -5.84 -0.80 27.85
CA ASP A 20 -7.20 -1.15 28.28
C ASP A 20 -8.02 -1.65 27.08
N ALA A 21 -8.67 -2.81 27.23
CA ALA A 21 -9.54 -3.38 26.20
C ALA A 21 -10.89 -2.66 26.13
N TYR A 22 -11.34 -2.07 27.23
CA TYR A 22 -12.61 -1.36 27.36
C TYR A 22 -12.42 -0.06 28.14
N CYS A 23 -13.33 0.90 27.96
CA CYS A 23 -13.31 2.12 28.75
C CYS A 23 -13.75 1.85 30.19
N ILE A 24 -12.94 2.29 31.16
CA ILE A 24 -13.21 2.12 32.60
C ILE A 24 -14.49 2.80 33.09
N LYS A 25 -14.98 3.83 32.36
CA LYS A 25 -16.17 4.59 32.75
C LYS A 25 -17.44 4.14 32.05
N CYS A 26 -17.38 3.87 30.74
CA CYS A 26 -18.59 3.63 29.93
C CYS A 26 -18.63 2.28 29.21
N GLY A 27 -17.64 1.41 29.42
CA GLY A 27 -17.59 0.08 28.81
C GLY A 27 -17.30 0.04 27.32
N TYR A 28 -16.99 1.18 26.67
CA TYR A 28 -16.67 1.21 25.24
C TYR A 28 -15.48 0.30 24.89
N GLY A 29 -15.68 -0.67 23.99
CA GLY A 29 -14.63 -1.61 23.56
C GLY A 29 -13.63 -0.99 22.59
N PHE A 30 -12.34 -1.02 22.94
CA PHE A 30 -11.24 -0.57 22.08
C PHE A 30 -10.76 -1.66 21.10
N LYS A 31 -11.17 -2.92 21.29
CA LYS A 31 -10.88 -4.03 20.36
C LYS A 31 -11.78 -3.90 19.13
N GLY A 32 -11.21 -3.48 17.99
CA GLY A 32 -11.98 -3.42 16.74
C GLY A 32 -11.43 -2.51 15.67
N ARG A 33 -10.51 -1.60 15.99
CA ARG A 33 -9.79 -0.85 14.95
C ARG A 33 -8.70 -1.74 14.36
N LYS A 34 -9.09 -2.79 13.61
CA LYS A 34 -8.20 -3.27 12.55
C LYS A 34 -7.92 -2.01 11.73
N LYS A 35 -6.69 -1.50 11.75
CA LYS A 35 -6.22 -0.52 10.77
C LYS A 35 -6.61 -1.17 9.46
N LYS A 36 -7.73 -0.75 8.86
CA LYS A 36 -8.21 -1.30 7.59
C LYS A 36 -7.07 -0.91 6.68
N SER A 37 -6.18 -1.87 6.49
CA SER A 37 -4.87 -1.59 5.93
C SER A 37 -5.17 -0.89 4.62
N SER A 38 -4.58 0.29 4.48
CA SER A 38 -4.61 1.11 3.28
C SER A 38 -4.02 0.36 2.07
N LEU A 39 -3.87 -0.96 2.12
CA LEU A 39 -3.43 -1.83 1.04
C LEU A 39 -4.36 -1.75 -0.17
N LYS A 40 -5.68 -1.66 0.04
CA LYS A 40 -6.62 -1.43 -1.08
C LYS A 40 -6.37 -0.07 -1.74
N SER A 41 -6.17 0.99 -0.95
CA SER A 41 -5.88 2.33 -1.47
C SER A 41 -4.49 2.40 -2.14
N ILE A 42 -3.49 1.71 -1.59
CA ILE A 42 -2.15 1.61 -2.17
C ILE A 42 -2.20 0.86 -3.51
N LEU A 43 -2.96 -0.24 -3.61
CA LEU A 43 -3.12 -0.98 -4.87
C LEU A 43 -3.76 -0.12 -5.96
N ILE A 44 -4.81 0.65 -5.62
CA ILE A 44 -5.46 1.58 -6.55
C ILE A 44 -4.46 2.65 -7.04
N LEU A 45 -3.64 3.22 -6.16
CA LEU A 45 -2.62 4.21 -6.53
C LEU A 45 -1.57 3.61 -7.48
N ILE A 46 -1.10 2.38 -7.22
CA ILE A 46 -0.14 1.69 -8.09
C ILE A 46 -0.72 1.49 -9.49
N ILE A 47 -1.97 1.06 -9.60
CA ILE A 47 -2.65 0.86 -10.90
C ILE A 47 -2.77 2.18 -11.66
N ILE A 48 -3.15 3.27 -10.99
CA ILE A 48 -3.26 4.60 -11.61
C ILE A 48 -1.91 5.11 -12.10
N LEU A 49 -0.85 4.95 -11.29
CA LEU A 49 0.51 5.33 -11.67
C LEU A 49 1.03 4.52 -12.86
N ALA A 50 0.78 3.21 -12.87
CA ALA A 50 1.14 2.34 -13.99
C ALA A 50 0.40 2.73 -15.28
N ALA A 51 -0.91 2.94 -15.20
CA ALA A 51 -1.72 3.39 -16.34
C ALA A 51 -1.24 4.76 -16.87
N GLY A 52 -0.99 5.72 -15.98
CA GLY A 52 -0.45 7.03 -16.36
C GLY A 52 0.91 6.95 -17.04
N TRP A 53 1.81 6.09 -16.54
CA TRP A 53 3.13 5.87 -17.14
C TRP A 53 3.05 5.23 -18.54
N ILE A 54 2.15 4.26 -18.71
CA ILE A 54 1.88 3.61 -20.01
C ILE A 54 1.33 4.64 -20.99
N ILE A 55 0.30 5.40 -20.60
CA ILE A 55 -0.30 6.46 -21.43
C ILE A 55 0.75 7.50 -21.83
N LEU A 56 1.57 7.97 -20.87
CA LEU A 56 2.64 8.92 -21.17
C LEU A 56 3.64 8.37 -22.19
N ARG A 57 4.03 7.09 -22.07
CA ARG A 57 4.92 6.40 -23.02
C ARG A 57 4.30 6.31 -24.42
N THR A 58 3.03 5.95 -24.54
CA THR A 58 2.35 5.84 -25.85
C THR A 58 2.26 7.20 -26.53
N PHE A 59 1.97 8.27 -25.79
CA PHE A 59 1.99 9.65 -26.32
C PHE A 59 3.38 10.12 -26.74
N LEU A 60 4.44 9.71 -26.04
CA LEU A 60 5.82 10.07 -26.37
C LEU A 60 6.40 9.33 -27.58
N LYS A 61 5.66 8.43 -28.24
CA LYS A 61 6.13 7.54 -29.33
C LYS A 61 7.44 6.82 -29.00
N LYS A 62 7.77 6.65 -27.71
CA LYS A 62 8.97 5.94 -27.27
C LYS A 62 8.61 4.47 -27.11
N PRO A 63 9.42 3.54 -27.66
CA PRO A 63 9.12 2.12 -27.57
C PRO A 63 9.06 1.70 -26.10
N ILE A 64 8.04 0.92 -25.72
CA ILE A 64 7.81 0.45 -24.33
C ILE A 64 8.99 -0.39 -23.84
N ILE A 65 9.71 -1.01 -24.76
CA ILE A 65 10.85 -1.90 -24.53
C ILE A 65 12.09 -1.26 -25.18
N PRO A 66 13.26 -1.21 -24.50
CA PRO A 66 14.51 -0.79 -25.12
C PRO A 66 14.83 -1.68 -26.33
N THR A 67 15.21 -1.09 -27.45
CA THR A 67 15.52 -1.82 -28.71
C THR A 67 16.59 -2.87 -28.53
N GLU A 68 17.58 -2.59 -27.67
CA GLU A 68 18.64 -3.53 -27.27
C GLU A 68 18.11 -4.90 -26.80
N LEU A 69 16.94 -4.92 -26.15
CA LEU A 69 16.36 -6.14 -25.62
C LEU A 69 15.73 -7.01 -26.72
N ILE A 70 15.23 -6.38 -27.79
CA ILE A 70 14.62 -7.07 -28.93
C ILE A 70 15.69 -7.87 -29.68
N ASP A 71 16.88 -7.29 -29.85
CA ASP A 71 18.00 -7.94 -30.55
C ASP A 71 18.54 -9.13 -29.77
N ILE A 72 18.62 -9.02 -28.43
CA ILE A 72 19.01 -10.13 -27.56
C ILE A 72 18.00 -11.30 -27.68
N ILE A 73 16.70 -11.02 -27.66
CA ILE A 73 15.65 -12.06 -27.80
C ILE A 73 15.71 -12.72 -29.19
N LYS A 74 15.92 -11.93 -30.24
CA LYS A 74 16.00 -12.43 -31.61
C LYS A 74 17.22 -13.35 -31.81
N ASN A 75 18.36 -12.97 -31.24
CA ASN A 75 19.59 -13.75 -31.29
C ASN A 75 19.48 -15.05 -30.47
N MET A 76 18.87 -15.01 -29.27
CA MET A 76 18.58 -16.22 -28.50
C MET A 76 17.63 -17.18 -29.23
N SER A 77 16.63 -16.64 -29.95
CA SER A 77 15.72 -17.47 -30.75
C SER A 77 16.42 -18.11 -31.96
N ALA A 78 17.40 -17.43 -32.55
CA ALA A 78 18.19 -17.96 -33.67
C ALA A 78 19.18 -19.04 -33.20
N SER A 79 19.76 -18.92 -32.01
CA SER A 79 20.72 -19.91 -31.46
C SER A 79 20.09 -21.25 -31.08
N LYS A 80 18.77 -21.33 -30.89
CA LYS A 80 18.08 -22.58 -30.48
C LYS A 80 17.63 -23.46 -31.65
N ALA A 81 17.86 -23.02 -32.89
CA ALA A 81 17.46 -23.74 -34.11
C ALA A 81 18.63 -24.45 -34.83
N GLY A 82 19.81 -24.56 -34.18
CA GLY A 82 20.99 -25.26 -34.69
C GLY A 82 21.34 -26.49 -33.85
#